data_AF-A0A931XW88-F1
#
_entry.id   AF-A0A931XW88-F1
#
_cell.length_a   1.000
_cell.length_b   1.000
_cell.length_c   1.000
_cell.angle_alpha   90.00
_cell.angle_beta   90.00
_cell.angle_gamma   90.00
#
_symmetry.space_group_name_H-M   'P 1'
#
loop_
_entity.id
_entity.type
_entity.pdbx_description
1 polymer ?
#
loop_
_entity_poly.entity_id
_entity_poly.type
_entity_poly.pdbx_seq_one_letter_code
_entity_poly.pdbx_strand_id
1 'polypeptide(L)'
;MSGATKKLFDGEEVAEVLSGTYYKARPDHRALARDDHRALSRDRADLRAIPGGEPEKPAHYKVICISLYNEDLAHLDGMVDELKRRGFTKANRSALIRFALEQVDLDQVKKGM
;
A
#
# COMPACT_ATOMS: atom_id res chain seq x y z
N MET A 1 5.66 41.12 3.29
CA MET A 1 5.93 40.30 2.09
C MET A 1 5.59 38.83 2.39
N SER A 2 4.31 38.49 2.57
CA SER A 2 3.86 37.12 2.91
C SER A 2 2.53 36.85 2.20
N GLY A 3 2.60 36.53 0.91
CA GLY A 3 1.38 36.37 0.10
C GLY A 3 1.53 35.65 -1.24
N ALA A 4 2.72 35.15 -1.58
CA ALA A 4 2.97 34.55 -2.90
C ALA A 4 2.94 33.01 -2.90
N THR A 5 3.23 32.34 -1.78
CA THR A 5 3.27 30.86 -1.71
C THR A 5 1.91 30.20 -1.49
N LYS A 6 0.90 30.96 -1.04
CA LYS A 6 -0.47 30.46 -0.80
C LYS A 6 -1.34 30.38 -2.07
N LYS A 7 -0.82 30.85 -3.21
CA LYS A 7 -1.51 30.85 -4.51
C LYS A 7 -1.10 29.71 -5.45
N LEU A 8 -0.10 28.91 -5.08
CA LEU A 8 0.43 27.86 -5.98
C LEU A 8 -0.31 26.53 -5.88
N PHE A 9 -1.14 26.33 -4.85
CA PHE A 9 -1.96 25.13 -4.71
C PHE A 9 -3.32 25.59 -4.22
N ASP A 10 -4.27 25.72 -5.15
CA ASP A 10 -5.65 25.99 -4.79
C ASP A 10 -6.21 24.77 -4.03
N GLY A 11 -6.94 25.04 -2.95
CA GLY A 11 -7.44 23.97 -2.06
C GLY A 11 -8.40 23.03 -2.79
N GLU A 12 -9.15 23.55 -3.76
CA GLU A 12 -10.06 22.77 -4.61
C GLU A 12 -9.30 21.90 -5.61
N GLU A 13 -8.23 22.41 -6.24
CA GLU A 13 -7.40 21.65 -7.18
C GLU A 13 -6.72 20.46 -6.49
N VAL A 14 -6.19 20.68 -5.27
CA VAL A 14 -5.58 19.60 -4.48
C VAL A 14 -6.63 18.58 -4.05
N ALA A 15 -7.83 19.02 -3.65
CA ALA A 15 -8.92 18.13 -3.27
C ALA A 15 -9.42 17.29 -4.46
N GLU A 16 -9.47 17.86 -5.66
CA GLU A 16 -9.86 17.18 -6.89
C GLU A 16 -8.88 16.06 -7.26
N VAL A 17 -7.58 16.35 -7.26
CA VAL A 17 -6.51 15.36 -7.56
C VAL A 17 -6.52 14.21 -6.55
N LEU A 18 -6.72 14.52 -5.26
CA LEU A 18 -6.82 13.50 -4.22
C LEU A 18 -8.13 12.71 -4.33
N SER A 19 -9.24 13.32 -4.73
CA SER A 19 -10.51 12.62 -4.94
C SER A 19 -10.46 11.63 -6.10
N GLY A 20 -9.81 11.98 -7.21
CA GLY A 20 -9.69 11.14 -8.40
C GLY A 20 -8.80 9.91 -8.19
N THR A 21 -7.88 9.97 -7.23
CA THR A 21 -6.93 8.89 -6.91
C THR A 21 -7.37 8.03 -5.72
N TYR A 22 -8.05 8.61 -4.72
CA TYR A 22 -8.42 7.90 -3.48
C TYR A 22 -9.91 7.61 -3.29
N TYR A 23 -10.83 8.38 -3.90
CA TYR A 23 -12.28 8.27 -3.65
C TYR A 23 -13.07 7.91 -4.92
N LYS A 24 -12.62 6.91 -5.68
CA LYS A 24 -13.57 6.20 -6.56
C LYS A 24 -14.59 5.47 -5.67
N ALA A 25 -15.88 5.68 -5.95
CA ALA A 25 -16.98 5.01 -5.28
C ALA A 25 -16.69 3.50 -5.17
N ARG A 26 -16.70 2.98 -3.94
CA ARG A 26 -16.41 1.56 -3.64
C ARG A 26 -17.41 0.68 -4.39
N PRO A 27 -16.97 -0.28 -5.22
CA PRO A 27 -17.88 -1.29 -5.75
C PRO A 27 -18.41 -2.16 -4.61
N ASP A 28 -19.63 -2.66 -4.78
CA ASP A 28 -20.28 -3.57 -3.83
C ASP A 28 -19.39 -4.82 -3.58
N HIS A 29 -18.87 -4.94 -2.35
CA HIS A 29 -17.98 -6.01 -1.94
C HIS A 29 -18.61 -7.42 -1.99
N ARG A 30 -19.94 -7.53 -2.07
CA ARG A 30 -20.62 -8.84 -2.25
C ARG A 30 -20.55 -9.35 -3.69
N ALA A 31 -20.39 -8.46 -4.67
CA ALA A 31 -20.18 -8.83 -6.07
C ALA A 31 -18.72 -9.23 -6.34
N LEU A 32 -17.76 -8.52 -5.74
CA LEU A 32 -16.32 -8.73 -5.96
C LEU A 32 -15.80 -10.08 -5.46
N ALA A 33 -16.30 -10.60 -4.32
CA ALA A 33 -15.82 -11.87 -3.76
C ALA A 33 -16.08 -13.09 -4.68
N ARG A 34 -17.06 -13.01 -5.59
CA ARG A 34 -17.32 -14.05 -6.62
C ARG A 34 -16.44 -13.88 -7.86
N ASP A 35 -16.01 -12.65 -8.13
CA ASP A 35 -15.16 -12.32 -9.26
C ASP A 35 -13.67 -12.49 -8.94
N ASP A 36 -13.23 -12.41 -7.68
CA ASP A 36 -11.82 -12.47 -7.29
C ASP A 36 -11.13 -13.80 -7.64
N HIS A 37 -11.80 -14.95 -7.45
CA HIS A 37 -11.27 -16.26 -7.87
C HIS A 37 -11.20 -16.40 -9.40
N ARG A 38 -12.10 -15.74 -10.13
CA ARG A 38 -12.15 -15.73 -11.60
C ARG A 38 -11.16 -14.70 -12.19
N ALA A 39 -10.90 -13.61 -11.49
CA ALA A 39 -9.96 -12.55 -11.85
C ALA A 39 -8.50 -13.02 -11.69
N LEU A 40 -8.17 -13.67 -10.58
CA LEU A 40 -6.85 -14.32 -10.38
C LEU A 40 -6.54 -15.38 -11.46
N SER A 41 -7.59 -16.01 -12.00
CA SER A 41 -7.48 -16.98 -13.10
C SER A 41 -7.33 -16.33 -14.47
N ARG A 42 -7.86 -15.10 -14.66
CA ARG A 42 -7.75 -14.31 -15.91
C ARG A 42 -6.42 -13.58 -16.03
N ASP A 43 -5.84 -13.11 -14.93
CA ASP A 43 -4.53 -12.44 -14.93
C ASP A 43 -3.41 -13.33 -15.51
N ARG A 44 -3.52 -14.67 -15.34
CA ARG A 44 -2.59 -15.63 -15.97
C ARG A 44 -2.78 -15.77 -17.48
N ALA A 45 -3.97 -15.50 -18.01
CA ALA A 45 -4.29 -15.63 -19.43
C ALA A 45 -4.00 -14.33 -20.22
N ASP A 46 -4.23 -13.16 -19.61
CA ASP A 46 -4.05 -11.85 -20.26
C ASP A 46 -2.57 -11.41 -20.37
N LEU A 47 -1.66 -12.02 -19.60
CA LEU A 47 -0.21 -11.79 -19.72
C LEU A 47 0.42 -12.33 -21.02
N ARG A 48 -0.29 -13.14 -21.81
CA ARG A 48 0.24 -13.73 -23.06
C ARG A 48 -0.11 -12.96 -24.34
N ALA A 49 -0.83 -11.84 -24.28
CA ALA A 49 -1.40 -11.23 -25.49
C ALA A 49 -1.44 -9.69 -25.50
N ILE A 50 -0.36 -8.99 -25.14
CA ILE A 50 -0.19 -7.57 -25.53
C ILE A 50 0.93 -7.49 -26.58
N PRO A 51 0.63 -7.18 -27.86
CA PRO A 51 1.64 -6.95 -28.88
C PRO A 51 2.29 -5.59 -28.67
N GLY A 52 3.61 -5.57 -28.46
CA GLY A 52 4.40 -4.36 -28.17
C GLY A 52 5.16 -4.40 -26.85
N GLY A 53 5.67 -5.57 -26.46
CA GLY A 53 6.42 -5.76 -25.22
C GLY A 53 7.74 -5.00 -25.20
N GLU A 54 7.74 -3.82 -24.61
CA GLU A 54 8.96 -3.26 -24.01
C GLU A 54 9.31 -4.08 -22.76
N PRO A 55 10.61 -4.37 -22.53
CA PRO A 55 11.05 -5.29 -21.49
C PRO A 55 10.64 -4.81 -20.09
N GLU A 56 10.17 -5.75 -19.27
CA GLU A 56 9.69 -5.58 -17.90
C GLU A 56 10.58 -4.66 -17.08
N LYS A 57 10.06 -3.46 -16.74
CA LYS A 57 10.60 -2.70 -15.62
C LYS A 57 10.40 -3.54 -14.36
N PRO A 58 11.43 -3.77 -13.54
CA PRO A 58 11.29 -4.61 -12.36
C PRO A 58 10.16 -4.10 -11.45
N ALA A 59 9.18 -4.96 -11.20
CA ALA A 59 8.01 -4.67 -10.37
C ALA A 59 8.43 -4.64 -8.89
N HIS A 60 8.98 -3.51 -8.43
CA HIS A 60 9.66 -3.46 -7.14
C HIS A 60 8.77 -3.42 -5.89
N TYR A 61 7.45 -3.18 -5.98
CA TYR A 61 6.49 -3.38 -4.88
C TYR A 61 5.03 -3.24 -5.37
N LYS A 62 4.07 -3.78 -4.59
CA LYS A 62 2.62 -3.57 -4.78
C LYS A 62 2.06 -2.82 -3.56
N VAL A 63 1.10 -1.92 -3.80
CA VAL A 63 0.35 -1.26 -2.72
C VAL A 63 -0.83 -2.15 -2.36
N ILE A 64 -0.96 -2.50 -1.08
CA ILE A 64 -2.05 -3.30 -0.55
C ILE A 64 -2.75 -2.57 0.59
N CYS A 65 -4.02 -2.87 0.78
CA CYS A 65 -4.78 -2.45 1.95
C CYS A 65 -4.87 -3.66 2.91
N ILE A 66 -4.35 -3.51 4.12
CA ILE A 66 -4.48 -4.50 5.19
C ILE A 66 -5.16 -3.87 6.39
N SER A 67 -6.00 -4.63 7.08
CA SER A 67 -6.55 -4.25 8.38
C SER A 67 -5.58 -4.67 9.49
N LEU A 68 -5.35 -3.78 10.44
CA LEU A 68 -4.57 -4.00 11.67
C LEU A 68 -5.39 -3.44 12.84
N TYR A 69 -5.20 -3.96 14.06
CA TYR A 69 -5.80 -3.33 15.24
C TYR A 69 -5.19 -1.94 15.46
N ASN A 70 -5.98 -1.02 16.00
CA ASN A 70 -5.52 0.36 16.24
C ASN A 70 -4.29 0.40 17.16
N GLU A 71 -4.25 -0.50 18.14
CA GLU A 71 -3.10 -0.65 19.06
C GLU A 71 -1.84 -1.10 18.32
N ASP A 72 -1.97 -2.04 17.37
CA ASP A 72 -0.85 -2.50 16.54
C ASP A 72 -0.32 -1.40 15.62
N LEU A 73 -1.22 -0.57 15.06
CA LEU A 73 -0.82 0.58 14.26
C LEU A 73 -0.02 1.59 15.08
N ALA A 74 -0.48 1.90 16.30
CA ALA A 74 0.23 2.79 17.21
C ALA A 74 1.60 2.22 17.63
N HIS A 75 1.67 0.91 17.89
CA HIS A 75 2.92 0.23 18.21
C HIS A 75 3.91 0.28 17.04
N LEU A 76 3.42 0.02 15.81
CA LEU A 76 4.24 0.10 14.60
C LEU A 76 4.81 1.51 14.38
N ASP A 77 4.01 2.54 14.63
CA ASP A 77 4.46 3.94 14.55
C ASP A 77 5.53 4.27 15.60
N GLY A 78 5.34 3.83 16.84
CA GLY A 78 6.34 4.00 17.91
C GLY A 78 7.67 3.33 17.58
N MET A 79 7.65 2.13 16.98
CA MET A 79 8.87 1.46 16.52
C MET A 79 9.57 2.23 15.40
N VAL A 80 8.82 2.80 14.45
CA VAL A 80 9.39 3.64 13.38
C VAL A 80 10.04 4.90 13.95
N ASP A 81 9.42 5.55 14.93
CA ASP A 81 9.97 6.74 15.57
C ASP A 81 11.25 6.44 16.35
N GLU A 82 11.28 5.31 17.07
CA GLU A 82 12.48 4.85 17.76
C GLU A 82 13.62 4.55 16.78
N LEU A 83 13.33 3.92 15.64
CA LEU A 83 14.33 3.71 14.58
C LEU A 83 14.87 5.03 14.04
N LYS A 84 14.00 6.01 13.78
CA LYS A 84 14.44 7.35 13.35
C LYS A 84 15.30 8.03 14.40
N ARG A 85 14.93 7.93 15.68
CA ARG A 85 15.73 8.45 16.81
C ARG A 85 17.11 7.82 16.89
N ARG A 86 17.25 6.55 16.52
CA ARG A 86 18.53 5.83 16.42
C ARG A 86 19.34 6.16 15.16
N GLY A 87 18.85 7.06 14.29
CA GLY A 87 19.56 7.51 13.09
C GLY A 87 19.10 6.85 11.79
N PHE A 88 18.14 5.92 11.83
CA PHE A 88 17.54 5.34 10.62
C PHE A 88 16.49 6.29 10.03
N THR A 89 16.94 7.40 9.46
CA THR A 89 16.08 8.51 8.98
C THR A 89 15.09 8.10 7.89
N LYS A 90 15.37 7.00 7.15
CA LYS A 90 14.51 6.44 6.11
C LYS A 90 13.58 5.32 6.61
N ALA A 91 13.55 5.03 7.91
CA ALA A 91 12.65 4.03 8.46
C ALA A 91 11.17 4.44 8.24
N ASN A 92 10.38 3.50 7.74
CA ASN A 92 8.94 3.64 7.53
C ASN A 92 8.24 2.30 7.82
N ARG A 93 6.91 2.32 7.88
CA ARG A 93 6.10 1.13 8.18
C ARG A 93 6.43 -0.05 7.27
N SER A 94 6.56 0.17 5.95
CA SER A 94 6.84 -0.91 5.01
C SER A 94 8.26 -1.47 5.11
N ALA A 95 9.25 -0.65 5.48
CA ALA A 95 10.60 -1.13 5.78
C ALA A 95 10.63 -2.00 7.04
N LEU A 96 9.92 -1.58 8.09
CA LEU A 96 9.82 -2.36 9.32
C LEU A 96 9.08 -3.68 9.12
N ILE A 97 7.94 -3.66 8.40
CA ILE A 97 7.19 -4.87 8.08
C ILE A 97 8.05 -5.84 7.25
N ARG A 98 8.83 -5.36 6.26
CA ARG A 98 9.74 -6.22 5.49
C ARG A 98 10.79 -6.89 6.38
N PHE A 99 11.44 -6.12 7.24
CA PHE A 99 12.39 -6.68 8.20
C PHE A 99 11.74 -7.72 9.11
N ALA A 100 10.51 -7.47 9.59
CA ALA A 100 9.79 -8.43 10.40
C ALA A 100 9.51 -9.74 9.63
N LEU A 101 9.05 -9.64 8.38
CA LEU A 101 8.75 -10.81 7.54
C LEU A 101 9.98 -11.69 7.27
N GLU A 102 11.18 -11.12 7.21
CA GLU A 102 12.44 -11.88 7.06
C GLU A 102 12.76 -12.73 8.30
N GLN A 103 12.24 -12.36 9.47
CA GLN A 103 12.57 -12.97 10.76
C GLN A 103 11.47 -13.89 11.29
N VAL A 104 10.31 -13.96 10.64
CA VAL A 104 9.17 -14.79 11.09
C VAL A 104 9.48 -16.26 10.90
N ASP A 105 9.35 -17.02 11.99
CA ASP A 105 9.37 -18.48 12.00
C ASP A 105 7.92 -19.01 12.01
N LEU A 106 7.52 -19.70 10.94
CA LEU A 106 6.15 -20.19 10.78
C LEU A 106 5.83 -21.38 11.68
N ASP A 107 6.82 -22.13 12.13
CA ASP A 107 6.60 -23.28 13.01
C ASP A 107 6.16 -22.84 14.41
N GLN A 108 6.34 -21.57 14.75
CA GLN A 108 5.90 -20.97 16.01
C GLN A 108 4.46 -20.46 15.97
N VAL A 109 3.83 -20.45 14.79
CA VAL A 109 2.46 -19.96 14.63
C VAL A 109 1.47 -21.00 15.17
N LYS A 110 0.67 -20.60 16.16
CA LYS A 110 -0.36 -21.47 16.76
C LYS A 110 -1.57 -21.56 15.83
N LYS A 111 -2.19 -22.74 15.76
CA LYS A 111 -3.46 -22.93 15.05
C LYS A 111 -4.55 -22.04 15.67
N GLY A 112 -5.35 -21.39 14.82
CA GLY A 112 -6.45 -20.51 15.24
C GLY A 112 -6.07 -19.04 15.43
N MET A 113 -4.88 -18.64 14.95
CA MET A 113 -4.50 -17.24 14.77
C MET A 113 -5.26 -16.59 13.61
#